data_AF-Q5QQL6-F1
#
_entry.id   AF-Q5QQL6-F1
#
_cell.length_a   1.000
_cell.length_b   1.000
_cell.length_c   1.000
_cell.angle_alpha   90.00
_cell.angle_beta   90.00
_cell.angle_gamma   90.00
#
_symmetry.space_group_name_H-M   'P 1'
#
loop_
_entity.id
_entity.type
_entity.pdbx_description
1 polymer ?
#
loop_
_entity_poly.entity_id
_entity_poly.type
_entity_poly.pdbx_seq_one_letter_code
_entity_poly.pdbx_strand_id
1 'polypeptide(L)'
;EFRRLADKSDWNEFALMDAYIEGLLPRLQERVVSLFPPPANLRELMRVTNRIDHQMARFATISNNNSRNNHNPRNPRNNFRVFSTNNSSNSKNS
;
A
#
# COMPACT_ATOMS: atom_id res chain seq x y z
N GLU A 1 -19.54 10.44 15.13
CA GLU A 1 -20.95 9.99 15.18
C GLU A 1 -21.13 8.62 15.82
N PHE A 2 -20.50 7.55 15.31
CA PHE A 2 -20.61 6.20 15.88
C PHE A 2 -20.52 6.15 17.41
N ARG A 3 -19.49 6.77 17.99
CA ARG A 3 -19.30 6.79 19.46
C ARG A 3 -20.45 7.46 20.23
N ARG A 4 -21.03 8.53 19.68
CA ARG A 4 -22.18 9.21 20.28
C ARG A 4 -23.43 8.33 20.28
N LEU A 5 -23.58 7.47 19.26
CA LEU A 5 -24.67 6.50 19.16
C LEU A 5 -24.41 5.30 20.07
N ALA A 6 -23.16 4.83 20.14
CA ALA A 6 -22.72 3.75 21.02
C ALA A 6 -22.94 4.11 22.50
N ASP A 7 -22.58 5.33 22.91
CA ASP A 7 -22.75 5.83 24.29
C ASP A 7 -24.23 5.86 24.74
N LYS A 8 -25.17 5.84 23.79
CA LYS A 8 -26.62 5.83 24.04
C LYS A 8 -27.24 4.45 23.89
N SER A 9 -26.45 3.45 23.49
CA SER A 9 -26.92 2.08 23.28
C SER A 9 -26.66 1.25 24.52
N ASP A 10 -27.53 0.27 24.78
CA ASP A 10 -27.33 -0.74 25.83
C ASP A 10 -26.46 -1.93 25.35
N TRP A 11 -25.72 -1.74 24.26
CA TRP A 11 -24.91 -2.81 23.67
C TRP A 11 -23.62 -3.00 24.45
N ASN A 12 -23.21 -4.26 24.61
CA ASN A 12 -21.93 -4.57 25.23
C ASN A 12 -20.76 -4.19 24.30
N GLU A 13 -19.56 -4.07 24.88
CA GLU A 13 -18.35 -3.64 24.18
C GLU A 13 -18.06 -4.48 22.92
N PHE A 14 -18.24 -5.80 22.98
CA PHE A 14 -17.99 -6.68 21.84
C PHE A 14 -18.97 -6.42 20.70
N ALA A 15 -20.27 -6.27 21.00
CA ALA A 15 -21.29 -5.95 20.01
C ALA A 15 -21.03 -4.58 19.36
N LEU A 16 -20.55 -3.60 20.13
CA LEU A 16 -20.16 -2.30 19.60
C LEU A 16 -18.93 -2.38 18.69
N MET A 17 -17.95 -3.22 19.03
CA MET A 17 -16.78 -3.46 18.20
C MET A 17 -17.16 -4.14 16.88
N ASP A 18 -18.02 -5.16 16.93
CA ASP A 18 -18.49 -5.86 15.73
C ASP A 18 -19.26 -4.92 14.82
N ALA A 19 -20.22 -4.17 15.36
CA ALA A 19 -20.99 -3.19 14.60
C ALA A 19 -20.10 -2.07 14.01
N TYR A 20 -19.04 -1.69 14.72
CA TYR A 20 -18.06 -0.75 14.19
C TYR A 20 -17.30 -1.34 13.00
N ILE A 21 -16.85 -2.60 13.10
CA ILE A 21 -16.10 -3.32 12.06
C ILE A 21 -16.97 -3.52 10.81
N GLU A 22 -18.22 -3.92 10.98
CA GLU A 22 -19.19 -4.07 9.87
C GLU A 22 -19.48 -2.75 9.15
N GLY A 23 -19.41 -1.62 9.87
CA GLY A 23 -19.56 -0.28 9.31
C GLY A 23 -18.34 0.25 8.55
N LEU A 24 -17.20 -0.46 8.55
CA LEU A 24 -15.98 -0.02 7.86
C LEU A 24 -16.03 -0.29 6.36
N LEU A 25 -15.20 0.44 5.61
CA LEU A 25 -14.92 0.08 4.23
C LEU A 25 -14.26 -1.31 4.18
N PRO A 26 -14.59 -2.18 3.20
CA PRO A 26 -14.08 -3.55 3.15
C PRO A 26 -12.55 -3.66 3.27
N ARG A 27 -11.82 -2.75 2.62
CA ARG A 27 -10.35 -2.67 2.68
C ARG A 27 -9.78 -2.42 4.09
N LEU A 28 -10.52 -1.67 4.92
CA LEU A 28 -10.14 -1.42 6.31
C LEU A 28 -10.53 -2.59 7.19
N GLN A 29 -11.72 -3.18 6.96
CA GLN A 29 -12.19 -4.37 7.65
C GLN A 29 -11.19 -5.52 7.53
N GLU A 30 -10.73 -5.85 6.32
CA GLU A 30 -9.72 -6.89 6.09
C GLU A 30 -8.44 -6.65 6.90
N ARG A 31 -8.00 -5.39 6.98
CA ARG A 31 -6.78 -5.03 7.72
C ARG A 31 -6.98 -5.10 9.21
N VAL A 32 -8.11 -4.63 9.71
CA VAL A 32 -8.46 -4.66 11.13
C VAL A 32 -8.61 -6.11 11.62
N VAL A 33 -9.32 -6.97 10.88
CA VAL A 33 -9.50 -8.38 11.23
C VAL A 33 -8.18 -9.16 11.18
N SER A 34 -7.24 -8.74 10.32
CA SER A 34 -5.91 -9.35 10.24
C SER A 34 -4.93 -8.94 11.36
N LEU A 35 -5.32 -8.05 12.27
CA LEU A 35 -4.45 -7.59 13.36
C LEU A 35 -4.25 -8.68 14.41
N PHE A 36 -2.98 -8.87 14.81
CA PHE A 36 -2.64 -9.70 15.96
C PHE A 36 -1.64 -8.97 16.88
N PRO A 37 -1.95 -8.78 18.16
CA PRO A 37 -3.22 -9.12 18.82
C PRO A 37 -4.39 -8.23 18.35
N PRO A 38 -5.65 -8.71 18.47
CA PRO A 38 -6.82 -7.88 18.17
C PRO A 38 -6.94 -6.72 19.18
N PRO A 39 -7.56 -5.59 18.80
CA PRO A 39 -7.80 -4.47 19.71
C PRO A 39 -8.61 -4.90 20.93
N ALA A 40 -8.29 -4.40 22.12
CA ALA A 40 -8.93 -4.85 23.36
C ALA A 40 -10.30 -4.21 23.63
N ASN A 41 -10.58 -3.07 22.99
CA ASN A 41 -11.82 -2.31 23.17
C ASN A 41 -12.10 -1.42 21.94
N LEU A 42 -13.32 -0.91 21.83
CA LEU A 42 -13.79 -0.03 20.78
C LEU A 42 -12.91 1.22 20.64
N ARG A 43 -12.47 1.80 21.76
CA ARG A 43 -11.62 3.00 21.73
C ARG A 43 -10.28 2.72 21.05
N GLU A 44 -9.67 1.58 21.33
CA GLU A 44 -8.43 1.15 20.68
C GLU A 44 -8.67 0.81 19.21
N LEU A 45 -9.72 0.04 18.92
CA LEU A 45 -10.15 -0.32 17.58
C LEU A 45 -10.30 0.92 16.68
N MET A 46 -11.04 1.94 17.13
CA MET A 46 -11.18 3.20 16.39
C MET A 46 -9.85 3.91 16.12
N ARG A 47 -8.92 3.91 17.10
CA ARG A 47 -7.59 4.52 16.90
C ARG A 47 -6.77 3.76 15.86
N VAL A 48 -6.79 2.43 15.92
CA VAL A 48 -6.05 1.59 14.99
C VAL A 48 -6.61 1.73 13.59
N THR A 49 -7.93 1.73 13.43
CA THR A 49 -8.59 1.96 12.12
C THR A 49 -8.18 3.29 11.51
N ASN A 50 -8.20 4.39 12.29
CA ASN A 50 -7.74 5.70 11.80
C ASN A 50 -6.27 5.68 11.36
N ARG A 51 -5.40 4.98 12.11
CA ARG A 51 -3.98 4.84 11.74
C ARG A 51 -3.82 4.08 10.42
N ILE A 52 -4.57 2.99 10.23
CA ILE A 52 -4.54 2.20 8.99
C ILE A 52 -5.02 3.06 7.81
N ASP A 53 -6.13 3.78 7.97
CA ASP A 53 -6.67 4.63 6.91
C ASP A 53 -5.66 5.71 6.47
N HIS A 54 -5.01 6.38 7.43
CA HIS A 54 -3.92 7.32 7.13
C HIS A 54 -2.73 6.68 6.44
N GLN A 55 -2.32 5.46 6.84
CA GLN A 55 -1.24 4.74 6.18
C GLN A 55 -1.60 4.41 4.73
N MET A 56 -2.82 3.94 4.47
CA MET A 56 -3.30 3.63 3.13
C MET A 56 -3.33 4.87 2.23
N ALA A 57 -3.81 6.01 2.75
CA ALA A 57 -3.81 7.27 2.02
C ALA A 57 -2.38 7.74 1.65
N ARG A 58 -1.40 7.53 2.55
CA ARG A 58 0.01 7.84 2.29
C ARG A 58 0.62 6.93 1.23
N PHE A 59 0.32 5.63 1.23
CA PHE A 59 0.81 4.73 0.18
C PHE A 59 0.22 5.05 -1.19
N ALA A 60 -1.07 5.41 -1.25
CA ALA A 60 -1.70 5.84 -2.50
C ALA A 60 -1.04 7.09 -3.10
N THR A 61 -0.63 8.05 -2.26
CA THR A 61 0.04 9.28 -2.72
C THR A 61 1.51 9.04 -3.13
N ILE A 62 2.26 8.21 -2.38
CA ILE A 62 3.65 7.87 -2.73
C ILE A 62 3.72 7.09 -4.05
N SER A 63 2.81 6.13 -4.24
CA SER A 63 2.73 5.34 -5.48
C SER A 63 2.48 6.23 -6.71
N ASN A 64 1.63 7.25 -6.59
CA ASN A 64 1.33 8.18 -7.68
C ASN A 64 2.45 9.19 -7.98
N ASN A 65 3.30 9.50 -7.01
CA ASN A 65 4.40 10.46 -7.21
C ASN A 65 5.62 9.83 -7.90
N ASN A 66 5.85 8.53 -7.76
CA ASN A 66 6.94 7.85 -8.45
C ASN A 66 6.71 7.70 -9.97
N SER A 67 5.46 7.72 -10.44
CA SER A 67 5.16 7.63 -11.89
C SER A 67 5.34 8.94 -12.67
N ARG A 68 5.47 10.10 -12.01
CA ARG A 68 5.57 11.40 -12.71
C ARG A 68 6.99 11.88 -13.00
N ASN A 69 8.00 11.22 -12.43
CA ASN A 69 9.41 11.59 -12.64
C ASN A 69 10.12 10.82 -13.76
N ASN A 70 9.40 10.06 -14.57
CA ASN A 70 9.96 9.47 -15.80
C ASN A 70 9.86 10.46 -16.99
N HIS A 71 10.26 11.71 -16.76
CA HIS A 71 10.43 12.70 -17.82
C HIS A 71 11.73 12.40 -18.57
N ASN A 72 11.57 11.54 -19.57
CA ASN A 72 12.45 11.26 -20.69
C ASN A 72 13.42 12.43 -21.03
N PRO A 73 14.73 12.33 -20.73
CA PRO A 73 15.69 13.19 -21.40
C PRO A 73 15.82 12.71 -22.84
N ARG A 74 15.15 13.43 -23.74
CA ARG A 74 15.45 13.46 -25.17
C ARG A 74 16.98 13.37 -25.39
N ASN A 75 17.42 12.24 -25.93
CA ASN A 75 18.35 12.11 -27.05
C ASN A 75 19.61 13.01 -27.06
N PRO A 76 20.83 12.45 -26.87
CA PRO A 76 22.00 12.93 -27.58
C PRO A 76 22.21 12.05 -28.83
N ARG A 77 21.70 12.54 -29.95
CA ARG A 77 22.10 12.08 -31.28
C ARG A 77 23.58 12.45 -31.47
N ASN A 78 24.36 11.50 -31.99
CA ASN A 78 25.72 11.63 -32.57
C ASN A 78 26.93 11.63 -31.62
N ASN A 79 27.67 10.51 -31.58
CA ASN A 79 28.87 10.28 -32.39
C ASN A 79 29.73 9.18 -31.76
N PHE A 80 29.78 7.97 -32.34
CA PHE A 80 31.05 7.25 -32.54
C PHE A 80 30.90 6.28 -33.71
N ARG A 81 31.73 6.51 -34.73
CA ARG A 81 31.91 5.68 -35.91
C ARG A 81 32.48 4.31 -35.53
N VAL A 82 31.88 3.27 -36.12
CA VAL A 82 32.47 2.10 -36.81
C VAL A 82 33.84 1.61 -36.31
N PHE A 83 33.92 0.35 -35.86
CA PHE A 83 34.72 -0.68 -36.53
C PHE A 83 34.04 -2.05 -36.38
N SER A 84 33.59 -2.57 -37.53
CA SER A 84 33.22 -3.96 -37.71
C SER A 84 34.53 -4.75 -37.80
N THR A 85 34.78 -5.66 -36.86
CA THR A 85 35.78 -6.72 -37.05
C THR A 85 35.09 -8.05 -36.87
N ASN A 86 34.73 -8.65 -38.01
CA ASN A 86 34.51 -10.08 -38.11
C ASN A 86 35.80 -10.78 -37.71
N ASN A 87 35.75 -11.71 -36.76
CA ASN A 87 36.76 -12.76 -36.70
C ASN A 87 36.06 -14.11 -36.58
N SER A 88 35.87 -14.70 -37.75
CA SER A 88 35.70 -16.14 -37.93
C SER A 88 37.10 -16.75 -37.91
N SER A 89 37.39 -17.64 -36.95
CA SER A 89 38.44 -18.66 -37.03
C SER A 89 38.31 -19.70 -35.91
N ASN A 90 37.96 -20.92 -36.31
CA ASN A 90 38.25 -22.23 -35.72
C ASN A 90 39.33 -22.28 -34.61
N SER A 91 39.08 -23.11 -33.59
CA SER A 91 40.05 -24.16 -33.22
C SER A 91 39.37 -25.32 -32.47
N LYS A 92 39.60 -26.53 -32.98
CA LYS A 92 39.39 -27.82 -32.32
C LYS A 92 40.48 -28.06 -31.26
N ASN A 93 40.25 -29.08 -30.43
CA ASN A 93 41.12 -29.72 -29.43
C ASN A 93 41.15 -28.97 -28.07
N SER A 94 40.99 -29.64 -26.93
CA SER A 94 41.43 -30.99 -26.55
C SER A 94 40.38 -31.83 -25.82
#